data_AF-A0A0R3RPR7-F1
#
_entry.id   AF-A0A0R3RPR7-F1
#
_cell.length_a   1.000
_cell.length_b   1.000
_cell.length_c   1.000
_cell.angle_alpha   90.00
_cell.angle_beta   90.00
_cell.angle_gamma   90.00
#
_symmetry.space_group_name_H-M   'P 1'
#
loop_
_entity.id
_entity.type
_entity.pdbx_description
1 polymer ?
#
loop_
_entity_poly.entity_id
_entity_poly.type
_entity_poly.pdbx_seq_one_letter_code
_entity_poly.pdbx_strand_id
1 'polypeptide(L)'
;MEERKLRLLTIIAATIFQLANITSAVLALVIWDYNHYRALWNIAYYGALILSTSITTAIVIMLLRGMHNKQPYLMLPFIVYCSLQAAISLLFLSYFISTALLQYWLSGTFSSHAVQLIAIFISVSLYWITSLRIVREQRQQIQKSMDPNHKSLV
;
A
#
# COMPACT_ATOMS: atom_id res chain seq x y z
N MET A 1 10.24 9.16 -18.74
CA MET A 1 11.03 8.32 -17.83
C MET A 1 11.50 7.09 -18.61
N GLU A 2 12.78 6.75 -18.58
CA GLU A 2 13.30 5.55 -19.26
C GLU A 2 12.65 4.26 -18.70
N GLU A 3 12.29 3.31 -19.56
CA GLU A 3 11.60 2.06 -19.22
C GLU A 3 12.29 1.29 -18.08
N ARG A 4 13.63 1.26 -18.07
CA ARG A 4 14.42 0.62 -16.99
C ARG A 4 14.23 1.32 -15.64
N LYS A 5 14.16 2.65 -15.62
CA LYS A 5 13.97 3.41 -14.38
C LYS A 5 12.57 3.18 -13.80
N LEU A 6 11.54 3.16 -14.65
CA LEU A 6 10.17 2.92 -14.20
C LEU A 6 9.95 1.48 -13.70
N ARG A 7 10.59 0.51 -14.36
CA ARG A 7 10.65 -0.88 -13.90
C ARG A 7 11.30 -1.00 -12.52
N LEU A 8 12.44 -0.34 -12.32
CA LEU A 8 13.16 -0.32 -11.05
C LEU A 8 12.33 0.32 -9.93
N LEU A 9 11.68 1.46 -10.19
CA LEU A 9 10.78 2.07 -9.22
C LEU A 9 9.61 1.16 -8.84
N THR A 10 9.05 0.44 -9.80
CA THR A 10 7.95 -0.50 -9.52
C THR A 10 8.41 -1.65 -8.63
N ILE A 11 9.62 -2.18 -8.86
CA ILE A 11 10.21 -3.24 -8.01
C ILE A 11 10.47 -2.72 -6.59
N ILE A 12 10.98 -1.49 -6.46
CA ILE A 12 11.20 -0.87 -5.15
C ILE A 12 9.87 -0.71 -4.40
N ALA A 13 8.83 -0.19 -5.06
CA ALA A 13 7.50 -0.06 -4.46
C ALA A 13 6.93 -1.42 -4.01
N ALA A 14 7.06 -2.45 -4.84
CA ALA A 14 6.64 -3.80 -4.49
C ALA A 14 7.41 -4.38 -3.29
N THR A 15 8.71 -4.11 -3.21
CA THR A 15 9.60 -4.59 -2.14
C THR A 15 9.28 -3.90 -0.82
N ILE A 16 9.14 -2.57 -0.81
CA ILE A 16 8.76 -1.79 0.37
C ILE A 16 7.39 -2.25 0.88
N PHE A 17 6.44 -2.46 -0.04
CA PHE A 17 5.12 -2.96 0.30
C PHE A 17 5.18 -4.33 0.99
N GLN A 18 5.91 -5.28 0.42
CA GLN A 18 6.02 -6.62 1.01
C GLN A 18 6.72 -6.59 2.38
N LEU A 19 7.78 -5.77 2.51
CA LEU A 19 8.49 -5.61 3.77
C LEU A 19 7.57 -5.01 4.84
N ALA A 20 6.80 -3.99 4.51
CA ALA A 20 5.84 -3.38 5.43
C ALA A 20 4.77 -4.39 5.90
N ASN A 21 4.26 -5.24 5.01
CA ASN A 21 3.29 -6.27 5.38
C ASN A 21 3.88 -7.33 6.32
N ILE A 22 5.10 -7.79 6.06
CA ILE A 22 5.77 -8.77 6.93
C ILE A 22 6.04 -8.16 8.29
N THR A 23 6.59 -6.95 8.36
CA THR A 23 6.87 -6.25 9.62
C THR A 23 5.58 -5.99 10.40
N SER A 24 4.50 -5.59 9.73
CA SER A 24 3.19 -5.39 10.36
C SER A 24 2.64 -6.70 10.94
N ALA A 25 2.71 -7.81 10.19
CA ALA A 25 2.28 -9.11 10.67
C ALA A 25 3.11 -9.59 11.88
N VAL A 26 4.42 -9.42 11.84
CA VAL A 26 5.31 -9.76 12.98
C VAL A 26 4.99 -8.91 14.19
N LEU A 27 4.81 -7.60 14.02
CA LEU A 27 4.48 -6.70 15.12
C LEU A 27 3.12 -7.05 15.74
N ALA A 28 2.14 -7.37 14.89
CA ALA A 28 0.82 -7.81 15.31
C ALA A 28 0.92 -9.09 16.18
N LEU A 29 1.73 -10.07 15.77
CA LEU A 29 2.00 -11.28 16.55
C LEU A 29 2.68 -10.99 17.89
N VAL A 30 3.64 -10.05 17.94
CA VAL A 30 4.37 -9.69 19.17
C VAL A 30 3.47 -8.96 20.17
N ILE A 31 2.59 -8.09 19.69
CA ILE A 31 1.66 -7.31 20.54
C ILE A 31 0.49 -8.18 21.03
N TRP A 32 0.16 -9.26 20.33
CA TRP A 32 -0.97 -10.12 20.68
C TRP A 32 -0.73 -10.89 21.99
N ASP A 33 -1.40 -10.47 23.07
CA ASP A 33 -1.38 -11.18 24.35
C ASP A 33 -2.22 -12.46 24.27
N TYR A 34 -1.52 -13.61 24.31
CA TYR A 34 -2.11 -14.94 24.21
C TYR A 34 -2.99 -15.30 25.42
N ASN A 35 -2.73 -14.72 26.60
CA ASN A 35 -3.34 -15.17 27.85
C ASN A 35 -4.75 -14.61 28.11
N HIS A 36 -5.16 -13.52 27.44
CA HIS A 36 -6.44 -12.86 27.71
C HIS A 36 -7.61 -13.32 26.83
N TYR A 37 -7.37 -14.00 25.71
CA TYR A 37 -8.40 -14.27 24.69
C TYR A 37 -8.72 -15.75 24.49
N ARG A 38 -10.03 -16.06 24.38
CA ARG A 38 -10.58 -17.42 24.14
C ARG A 38 -9.95 -18.05 22.88
N ALA A 39 -9.65 -19.36 22.91
CA ALA A 39 -8.96 -20.07 21.82
C ALA A 39 -9.50 -19.81 20.39
N LEU A 40 -10.81 -19.61 20.23
CA LEU A 40 -11.43 -19.25 18.94
C LEU A 40 -10.96 -17.90 18.38
N TRP A 41 -10.76 -16.90 19.25
CA TRP A 41 -10.26 -15.58 18.85
C TRP A 41 -8.80 -15.64 18.40
N ASN A 42 -7.99 -16.46 19.06
CA ASN A 42 -6.60 -16.68 18.66
C ASN A 42 -6.55 -17.33 17.26
N ILE A 43 -7.34 -18.38 17.00
CA ILE A 43 -7.41 -19.02 15.68
C ILE A 43 -7.85 -18.02 14.61
N ALA A 44 -8.90 -17.24 14.87
CA ALA A 44 -9.38 -16.23 13.93
C ALA A 44 -8.31 -15.17 13.63
N TYR A 45 -7.55 -14.74 14.65
CA TYR A 45 -6.48 -13.76 14.52
C TYR A 45 -5.31 -14.28 13.67
N TYR A 46 -4.77 -15.46 13.99
CA TYR A 46 -3.70 -16.08 13.19
C TYR A 46 -4.18 -16.37 11.76
N GLY A 47 -5.42 -16.86 11.60
CA GLY A 47 -6.03 -17.09 10.30
C GLY A 47 -6.11 -15.81 9.46
N ALA A 48 -6.54 -14.70 10.06
CA ALA A 48 -6.58 -13.40 9.39
C ALA A 48 -5.18 -12.90 8.99
N LEU A 49 -4.17 -13.07 9.84
CA LEU A 49 -2.79 -12.69 9.54
C LEU A 49 -2.20 -13.51 8.38
N ILE A 50 -2.36 -14.84 8.40
CA ILE A 50 -1.89 -15.73 7.34
C ILE A 50 -2.61 -15.40 6.03
N LEU A 51 -3.93 -15.21 6.08
CA LEU A 51 -4.71 -14.87 4.89
C LEU A 51 -4.29 -13.51 4.30
N SER A 52 -4.13 -12.49 5.15
CA SER A 52 -3.71 -11.14 4.73
C SER A 52 -2.31 -11.14 4.10
N THR A 53 -1.34 -11.80 4.75
CA THR A 53 0.02 -11.94 4.20
C THR A 53 0.05 -12.75 2.90
N SER A 54 -0.77 -13.79 2.79
CA SER A 54 -0.89 -14.59 1.56
C SER A 54 -1.47 -13.79 0.40
N ILE A 55 -2.56 -13.05 0.63
CA ILE A 55 -3.21 -12.20 -0.38
C ILE A 55 -2.24 -11.12 -0.87
N THR A 56 -1.58 -10.42 0.05
CA THR A 56 -0.64 -9.35 -0.31
C THR A 56 0.57 -9.88 -1.08
N THR A 57 1.10 -11.03 -0.69
CA THR A 57 2.17 -11.72 -1.43
C THR A 57 1.73 -12.11 -2.83
N ALA A 58 0.52 -12.65 -2.99
CA ALA A 58 -0.03 -12.99 -4.30
C ALA A 58 -0.15 -11.76 -5.22
N ILE A 59 -0.61 -10.62 -4.68
CA ILE A 59 -0.69 -9.35 -5.41
C ILE A 59 0.69 -8.90 -5.91
N VAL A 60 1.74 -9.02 -5.08
CA VAL A 60 3.12 -8.68 -5.47
C VAL A 60 3.62 -9.61 -6.58
N ILE A 61 3.38 -10.92 -6.45
CA ILE A 61 3.78 -11.88 -7.49
C ILE A 61 3.07 -11.58 -8.82
N MET A 62 1.77 -11.26 -8.78
CA MET A 62 1.02 -10.85 -9.97
C MET A 62 1.59 -9.58 -10.59
N LEU A 63 1.96 -8.57 -9.79
CA LEU A 63 2.60 -7.36 -10.28
C LEU A 63 3.93 -7.66 -10.99
N LEU A 64 4.82 -8.41 -10.34
CA LEU A 64 6.14 -8.76 -10.89
C LEU A 64 6.01 -9.59 -12.18
N ARG A 65 5.09 -10.56 -12.18
CA ARG A 65 4.79 -11.38 -13.37
C ARG A 65 4.18 -10.55 -14.49
N GLY A 66 3.28 -9.62 -14.17
CA GLY A 66 2.69 -8.67 -15.11
C GLY A 66 3.73 -7.78 -15.77
N MET A 67 4.73 -7.33 -15.03
CA MET A 67 5.86 -6.60 -15.58
C MET A 67 6.78 -7.47 -16.45
N HIS A 68 7.10 -8.67 -15.99
CA HIS A 68 8.00 -9.58 -16.71
C HIS A 68 7.40 -10.04 -18.04
N ASN A 69 6.15 -10.47 -18.03
CA ASN A 69 5.48 -11.02 -19.19
C ASN A 69 4.80 -9.97 -20.07
N LYS A 70 4.93 -8.68 -19.72
CA LYS A 70 4.18 -7.58 -20.35
C LYS A 70 2.69 -7.95 -20.37
N GLN A 71 2.06 -8.02 -19.21
CA GLN A 71 0.65 -8.37 -19.06
C GLN A 71 -0.04 -7.33 -18.16
N PRO A 72 -0.65 -6.28 -18.75
CA PRO A 72 -1.14 -5.12 -18.00
C PRO A 72 -2.34 -5.43 -17.10
N TYR A 73 -3.03 -6.55 -17.32
CA TYR A 73 -4.14 -7.00 -16.48
C TYR A 73 -3.66 -7.54 -15.12
N LEU A 74 -2.48 -8.17 -15.06
CA LEU A 74 -1.91 -8.69 -13.81
C LEU A 74 -1.45 -7.58 -12.86
N MET A 75 -1.33 -6.34 -13.35
CA MET A 75 -0.99 -5.17 -12.54
C MET A 75 -2.21 -4.55 -11.86
N LEU A 76 -3.44 -4.91 -12.28
CA LEU A 76 -4.68 -4.33 -11.76
C LEU A 76 -4.91 -4.61 -10.27
N PRO A 77 -4.69 -5.82 -9.73
CA PRO A 77 -4.89 -6.09 -8.31
C PRO A 77 -4.06 -5.16 -7.41
N PHE A 78 -2.81 -4.89 -7.79
CA PHE A 78 -1.95 -3.96 -7.07
C PHE A 78 -2.46 -2.51 -7.16
N ILE A 79 -2.93 -2.08 -8.33
CA ILE A 79 -3.51 -0.74 -8.53
C ILE A 79 -4.76 -0.57 -7.65
N VAL A 80 -5.66 -1.56 -7.65
CA VAL A 80 -6.88 -1.53 -6.82
C VAL A 80 -6.51 -1.49 -5.35
N TYR A 81 -5.59 -2.36 -4.92
CA TYR A 81 -5.12 -2.41 -3.54
C TYR A 81 -4.51 -1.07 -3.09
N CYS A 82 -3.58 -0.50 -3.86
CA CYS A 82 -2.98 0.81 -3.54
C CYS A 82 -4.02 1.94 -3.53
N SER A 83 -5.00 1.92 -4.44
CA SER A 83 -6.05 2.94 -4.46
C SER A 83 -6.94 2.88 -3.22
N LEU A 84 -7.28 1.67 -2.74
CA LEU A 84 -8.08 1.47 -1.55
C LEU A 84 -7.29 1.87 -0.30
N GLN A 85 -6.01 1.51 -0.21
CA GLN A 85 -5.14 1.93 0.88
C GLN A 85 -4.89 3.44 0.92
N ALA A 86 -4.77 4.10 -0.25
CA ALA A 86 -4.69 5.55 -0.33
C ALA A 86 -5.96 6.21 0.22
N ALA A 87 -7.15 5.71 -0.16
CA ALA A 87 -8.42 6.23 0.33
C ALA A 87 -8.55 6.07 1.85
N ILE A 88 -8.25 4.88 2.37
CA ILE A 88 -8.24 4.62 3.81
C ILE A 88 -7.28 5.57 4.54
N SER A 89 -6.06 5.72 4.03
CA SER A 89 -5.04 6.59 4.64
C SER A 89 -5.48 8.06 4.69
N LEU A 90 -6.14 8.55 3.63
CA LEU A 90 -6.69 9.91 3.59
C LEU A 90 -7.87 10.10 4.55
N LEU A 91 -8.72 9.08 4.73
CA LEU A 91 -9.81 9.12 5.72
C LEU A 91 -9.28 9.17 7.15
N PHE A 92 -8.25 8.38 7.47
CA PHE A 92 -7.60 8.48 8.77
C PHE A 92 -6.90 9.83 8.95
N LEU A 93 -6.22 10.31 7.93
CA LEU A 93 -5.59 11.63 7.96
C LEU A 93 -6.61 12.74 8.24
N SER A 94 -7.76 12.74 7.56
CA SER A 94 -8.80 13.74 7.80
C SER A 94 -9.36 13.64 9.22
N TYR A 95 -9.59 12.41 9.72
CA TYR A 95 -10.00 12.18 11.11
C TYR A 95 -8.98 12.73 12.13
N PHE A 96 -7.69 12.47 11.94
CA PHE A 96 -6.65 12.96 12.85
C PHE A 96 -6.49 14.49 12.78
N ILE A 97 -6.63 15.09 11.61
CA ILE A 97 -6.63 16.55 11.48
C ILE A 97 -7.84 17.16 12.20
N SER A 98 -9.04 16.62 11.98
CA SER A 98 -10.26 17.11 12.63
C SER A 98 -10.19 16.99 14.15
N THR A 99 -9.68 15.88 14.68
CA THR A 99 -9.51 15.68 16.12
C THR A 99 -8.43 16.59 16.70
N ALA A 100 -7.31 16.80 16.00
CA ALA A 100 -6.26 17.73 16.42
C ALA A 100 -6.77 19.19 16.46
N LEU A 101 -7.55 19.61 15.46
CA LEU A 101 -8.16 20.94 15.42
C LEU A 101 -9.17 21.13 16.55
N LEU A 102 -10.03 20.12 16.80
CA LEU A 102 -10.98 20.16 17.90
C LEU A 102 -10.25 20.25 19.25
N GLN A 103 -9.19 19.47 19.44
CA GLN A 103 -8.38 19.52 20.64
C GLN A 103 -7.74 20.89 20.83
N TYR A 104 -7.15 21.46 19.77
CA TYR A 104 -6.57 22.80 19.81
C TYR A 104 -7.62 23.86 20.18
N TRP A 105 -8.82 23.74 19.62
CA TRP A 105 -9.92 24.67 19.91
C TRP A 105 -10.40 24.59 21.38
N LEU A 106 -10.44 23.38 21.96
CA LEU A 106 -10.91 23.17 23.33
C LEU A 106 -9.83 23.44 24.40
N SER A 107 -8.57 23.14 24.10
CA SER A 107 -7.48 23.12 25.10
C SER A 107 -6.33 24.08 24.80
N GLY A 108 -6.39 24.80 23.67
CA GLY A 108 -5.36 25.75 23.24
C GLY A 108 -4.00 25.13 22.88
N THR A 109 -3.88 23.80 22.94
CA THR A 109 -2.62 23.08 22.74
C THR A 109 -2.79 21.89 21.81
N PHE A 110 -1.78 21.63 20.99
CA PHE A 110 -1.72 20.42 20.17
C PHE A 110 -1.08 19.28 20.96
N SER A 111 -1.69 18.10 20.91
CA SER A 111 -1.04 16.89 21.39
C SER A 111 0.13 16.52 20.48
N SER A 112 1.31 16.27 21.08
CA SER A 112 2.49 15.78 20.35
C SER A 112 2.19 14.48 19.59
N HIS A 113 1.39 13.59 20.18
CA HIS A 113 0.96 12.35 19.54
C HIS A 113 0.08 12.59 18.31
N ALA A 114 -0.81 13.57 18.35
CA ALA A 114 -1.65 13.91 17.21
C ALA A 114 -0.81 14.41 16.02
N VAL A 115 0.18 15.28 16.30
CA VAL A 115 1.11 15.78 15.27
C VAL A 115 1.95 14.64 14.66
N GLN A 116 2.45 13.72 15.49
CA GLN A 116 3.19 12.54 15.03
C GLN A 116 2.34 11.64 14.14
N LEU A 117 1.10 11.34 14.55
CA LEU A 117 0.17 10.51 13.77
C LEU A 117 -0.17 11.19 12.43
N ILE A 118 -0.44 12.49 12.43
CA ILE A 118 -0.67 13.25 11.18
C ILE A 118 0.54 13.12 10.25
N ALA A 119 1.77 13.31 10.74
CA ALA A 119 2.97 13.17 9.93
C ALA A 119 3.11 11.76 9.33
N ILE A 120 2.87 10.72 10.12
CA ILE A 120 2.89 9.32 9.67
C ILE A 120 1.85 9.10 8.56
N PHE A 121 0.60 9.53 8.76
CA PHE A 121 -0.46 9.33 7.78
C PHE A 121 -0.25 10.15 6.50
N ILE A 122 0.39 11.32 6.58
CA ILE A 122 0.85 12.06 5.39
C ILE A 122 1.88 11.23 4.62
N SER A 123 2.92 10.72 5.28
CA SER A 123 3.96 9.90 4.63
C SER A 123 3.38 8.64 4.00
N VAL A 124 2.49 7.93 4.70
CA VAL A 124 1.83 6.72 4.20
C VAL A 124 0.92 7.05 3.00
N SER A 125 0.16 8.15 3.06
CA SER A 125 -0.70 8.58 1.95
C SER A 125 0.13 8.92 0.71
N LEU A 126 1.22 9.66 0.88
CA LEU A 126 2.15 9.99 -0.21
C LEU A 126 2.78 8.75 -0.82
N TYR A 127 3.14 7.76 0.01
CA TYR A 127 3.67 6.49 -0.46
C TYR A 127 2.67 5.76 -1.36
N TRP A 128 1.40 5.65 -0.94
CA TRP A 128 0.37 4.97 -1.74
C TRP A 128 0.08 5.68 -3.05
N ILE A 129 -0.03 7.01 -3.02
CA ILE A 129 -0.29 7.82 -4.22
C ILE A 129 0.88 7.71 -5.21
N THR A 130 2.11 7.82 -4.72
CA THR A 130 3.32 7.70 -5.56
C THR A 130 3.43 6.30 -6.16
N SER A 131 3.22 5.25 -5.36
CA SER A 131 3.24 3.86 -5.82
C SER A 131 2.17 3.61 -6.88
N LEU A 132 0.95 4.10 -6.66
CA LEU A 132 -0.15 4.00 -7.60
C LEU A 132 0.20 4.67 -8.94
N ARG A 133 0.82 5.85 -8.90
CA ARG A 133 1.25 6.57 -10.09
C ARG A 133 2.30 5.79 -10.88
N ILE A 134 3.34 5.30 -10.21
CA ILE A 134 4.42 4.50 -10.82
C ILE A 134 3.85 3.26 -11.53
N VAL A 135 3.00 2.48 -10.85
CA VAL A 135 2.44 1.24 -11.43
C VAL A 135 1.48 1.54 -12.58
N ARG A 136 0.70 2.63 -12.51
CA ARG A 136 -0.15 3.08 -13.62
C ARG A 136 0.66 3.49 -14.83
N GLU A 137 1.73 4.26 -14.64
CA GLU A 137 2.64 4.66 -15.72
C GLU A 137 3.30 3.42 -16.35
N GLN A 138 3.75 2.46 -15.53
CA GLN A 138 4.35 1.21 -16.03
C GLN A 138 3.35 0.39 -16.83
N ARG A 139 2.10 0.30 -16.38
CA ARG A 139 1.02 -0.38 -17.11
C ARG A 139 0.74 0.31 -18.44
N GLN A 140 0.64 1.64 -18.46
CA GLN A 140 0.41 2.41 -19.68
C GLN A 140 1.54 2.23 -20.70
N GLN A 141 2.79 2.19 -20.25
CA GLN A 141 3.93 1.91 -21.14
C GLN A 141 3.83 0.53 -21.77
N ILE A 142 3.50 -0.50 -20.96
CA ILE A 142 3.30 -1.86 -21.47
C ILE A 142 2.15 -1.89 -22.49
N GLN A 143 1.03 -1.22 -22.22
CA GLN A 143 -0.09 -1.13 -23.17
C GLN A 143 0.30 -0.45 -24.48
N LYS A 144 1.01 0.69 -24.42
CA LYS A 144 1.50 1.38 -25.63
C LYS A 144 2.45 0.52 -26.46
N SER A 145 3.27 -0.31 -25.81
CA SER A 145 4.19 -1.21 -26.51
C SER A 145 3.50 -2.39 -27.23
N MET A 146 2.23 -2.65 -26.90
CA MET A 146 1.41 -3.69 -27.53
C MET A 146 0.54 -3.19 -28.67
N ASP A 147 0.34 -1.87 -28.76
CA ASP A 147 -0.53 -1.28 -29.77
C ASP A 147 0.16 -1.34 -31.15
N PRO A 148 -0.38 -2.10 -32.13
CA PRO A 148 0.27 -2.30 -33.42
C PRO A 148 0.46 -1.00 -34.22
N ASN A 149 -0.34 0.04 -33.97
CA ASN A 149 -0.21 1.35 -34.61
C ASN A 149 1.05 2.13 -34.18
N HIS A 150 1.71 1.75 -33.08
CA HIS A 150 2.95 2.39 -32.66
C HIS A 150 4.19 1.82 -33.37
N LYS A 151 4.07 0.63 -33.99
CA LYS A 151 5.16 0.01 -34.76
C LYS A 151 5.23 0.47 -36.23
N SER A 152 4.19 1.12 -36.76
CA SER A 152 4.17 1.59 -38.16
C SER A 152 4.71 3.02 -38.34
N LEU A 153 5.15 3.68 -37.26
CA LEU A 153 5.58 5.08 -37.23
C LEU A 153 7.05 5.25 -36.80
N VAL A 154 7.79 4.15 -36.61
CA VAL A 154 9.23 4.14 -36.30
C VAL A 154 9.98 3.42 -37.40
#